data_AF-A0A9E2A4U0-F1
#
_entry.id   AF-A0A9E2A4U0-F1
#
_cell.length_a   1.000
_cell.length_b   1.000
_cell.length_c   1.000
_cell.angle_alpha   90.00
_cell.angle_beta   90.00
_cell.angle_gamma   90.00
#
_symmetry.space_group_name_H-M   'P 1'
#
loop_
_entity.id
_entity.type
_entity.pdbx_description
1 polymer ?
#
loop_
_entity_poly.entity_id
_entity_poly.type
_entity_poly.pdbx_seq_one_letter_code
_entity_poly.pdbx_strand_id
1 'polypeptide(L)'
;MISWWTLLLLSLGYVMVLFAIAQWGDNVQQRRFSGRTRSVIYGLTLAVYCTSWTFYGAVGSAADNGWVFLPIYLGPMLVILFGWPVISRIVAVSKRQNLTSIADFIAARYGKAQSLAVLVTLIATIGSVPYIALQFKAVVAGFSVVSNYETTGGAGYDTALVVATALAVFAILFGTRK
;
A
#
# COMPACT_ATOMS: atom_id res chain seq x y z
N MET A 1 2.04 1.91 28.54
CA MET A 1 3.07 1.32 27.65
C MET A 1 2.69 -0.13 27.43
N ILE A 2 2.61 -0.59 26.19
CA ILE A 2 2.04 -1.91 25.84
C ILE A 2 3.19 -2.91 25.71
N SER A 3 3.04 -4.11 26.28
CA SER A 3 4.06 -5.16 26.15
C SER A 3 4.23 -5.56 24.67
N TRP A 4 5.47 -5.83 24.25
CA TRP A 4 5.80 -6.27 22.89
C TRP A 4 4.91 -7.43 22.41
N TRP A 5 4.70 -8.43 23.28
CA TRP A 5 3.88 -9.59 22.95
C TRP A 5 2.41 -9.22 22.72
N THR A 6 1.86 -8.34 23.56
CA THR A 6 0.49 -7.86 23.39
C THR A 6 0.33 -7.03 22.12
N LEU A 7 1.33 -6.22 21.76
CA LEU A 7 1.31 -5.42 20.54
C LEU A 7 1.38 -6.31 19.29
N LEU A 8 2.26 -7.31 19.30
CA LEU A 8 2.40 -8.27 18.22
C LEU A 8 1.11 -9.07 18.02
N LEU A 9 0.52 -9.60 19.09
CA LEU A 9 -0.74 -10.35 19.03
C LEU A 9 -1.90 -9.49 18.54
N LEU A 10 -2.00 -8.24 19.04
CA LEU A 10 -3.03 -7.30 18.59
C LEU A 10 -2.88 -6.98 17.10
N SER A 11 -1.64 -6.78 16.64
CA SER A 11 -1.35 -6.46 15.24
C SER A 11 -1.67 -7.64 14.31
N LEU A 12 -1.25 -8.85 14.69
CA LEU A 12 -1.61 -10.07 13.95
C LEU A 12 -3.13 -10.31 13.96
N GLY A 13 -3.78 -10.12 15.09
CA GLY A 13 -5.25 -10.21 15.21
C GLY A 13 -5.96 -9.23 14.29
N TYR A 14 -5.52 -7.97 14.27
CA TYR A 14 -6.06 -6.94 13.39
C TYR A 14 -5.93 -7.34 11.91
N VAL A 15 -4.75 -7.78 11.50
CA VAL A 15 -4.50 -8.20 10.11
C VAL A 15 -5.33 -9.45 9.75
N MET A 16 -5.46 -10.42 10.66
CA MET A 16 -6.32 -11.60 10.45
C MET A 16 -7.79 -11.21 10.27
N VAL A 17 -8.29 -10.24 11.02
CA VAL A 17 -9.66 -9.71 10.86
C VAL A 17 -9.83 -9.04 9.49
N LEU A 18 -8.90 -8.18 9.09
CA LEU A 18 -8.93 -7.56 7.77
C LEU A 18 -8.92 -8.62 6.65
N PHE A 19 -8.10 -9.66 6.81
CA PHE A 19 -8.04 -10.76 5.86
C PHE A 19 -9.35 -11.56 5.82
N ALA A 20 -9.95 -11.86 6.97
CA ALA A 20 -11.25 -12.53 7.04
C ALA A 20 -12.34 -11.71 6.32
N ILE A 21 -12.32 -10.39 6.46
CA ILE A 21 -13.21 -9.48 5.73
C ILE A 21 -12.95 -9.56 4.21
N ALA A 22 -11.69 -9.55 3.79
CA ALA A 22 -11.32 -9.68 2.38
C ALA A 22 -11.79 -11.00 1.78
N GLN A 23 -11.51 -12.13 2.44
CA GLN A 23 -11.94 -13.46 1.99
C GLN A 23 -13.46 -13.61 1.97
N TRP A 24 -14.17 -13.00 2.93
CA TRP A 24 -15.62 -12.95 2.88
C TRP A 24 -16.12 -12.14 1.69
N GLY A 25 -15.49 -11.00 1.39
CA GLY A 25 -15.76 -10.16 0.23
C GLY A 25 -15.57 -10.87 -1.11
N ASP A 26 -14.51 -11.66 -1.26
CA ASP A 26 -14.22 -12.42 -2.49
C ASP A 26 -15.24 -13.54 -2.75
N ASN A 27 -15.71 -14.19 -1.69
CA ASN A 27 -16.74 -15.24 -1.77
C ASN A 27 -18.14 -14.68 -2.05
N VAL A 28 -18.37 -13.38 -1.84
CA VAL A 28 -19.65 -12.75 -2.15
C VAL A 28 -19.72 -12.45 -3.65
N GLN A 29 -20.69 -13.05 -4.33
CA GLN A 29 -20.91 -12.83 -5.75
C GLN A 29 -21.06 -11.34 -6.06
N GLN A 30 -20.22 -10.81 -6.96
CA GLN A 30 -20.18 -9.39 -7.35
C GLN A 30 -21.56 -8.79 -7.67
N ARG A 31 -22.51 -9.62 -8.12
CA ARG A 31 -23.92 -9.26 -8.40
C ARG A 31 -24.74 -8.85 -7.17
N ARG A 32 -24.27 -9.12 -5.96
CA ARG A 32 -24.98 -8.82 -4.69
C ARG A 32 -24.87 -7.34 -4.28
N PHE A 33 -23.88 -6.62 -4.80
CA PHE A 33 -23.69 -5.20 -4.49
C PHE A 33 -24.39 -4.28 -5.49
N SER A 34 -25.14 -3.31 -4.99
CA SER A 34 -25.78 -2.27 -5.80
C SER A 34 -24.74 -1.42 -6.54
N GLY A 35 -25.15 -0.77 -7.65
CA GLY A 35 -24.26 0.13 -8.40
C GLY A 35 -23.65 1.24 -7.54
N ARG A 36 -24.42 1.84 -6.63
CA ARG A 36 -23.95 2.87 -5.69
C ARG A 36 -22.90 2.32 -4.73
N THR A 37 -23.10 1.11 -4.21
CA THR A 37 -22.16 0.45 -3.31
C THR A 37 -20.81 0.20 -4.00
N ARG A 38 -20.82 -0.21 -5.27
CA ARG A 38 -19.58 -0.42 -6.03
C ARG A 38 -18.79 0.88 -6.25
N SER A 39 -19.48 1.99 -6.53
CA SER A 39 -18.83 3.30 -6.67
C SER A 39 -18.18 3.76 -5.36
N VAL A 40 -18.85 3.53 -4.22
CA VAL A 40 -18.30 3.85 -2.90
C VAL A 40 -17.09 2.96 -2.59
N ILE A 41 -17.18 1.66 -2.82
CA ILE A 41 -16.05 0.72 -2.64
C ILE A 41 -14.86 1.16 -3.49
N TYR A 42 -15.09 1.48 -4.77
CA TYR A 42 -14.03 1.97 -5.66
C TYR A 42 -13.36 3.24 -5.11
N GLY A 43 -14.14 4.21 -4.62
CA GLY A 43 -13.60 5.40 -3.97
C GLY A 43 -12.79 5.08 -2.71
N LEU A 44 -13.26 4.13 -1.89
CA LEU A 44 -12.54 3.69 -0.68
C LEU A 44 -11.24 2.97 -1.01
N THR A 45 -11.14 2.25 -2.14
CA THR A 45 -9.87 1.61 -2.53
C THR A 45 -8.77 2.62 -2.84
N LEU A 46 -9.11 3.85 -3.23
CA LEU A 46 -8.13 4.93 -3.42
C LEU A 46 -7.46 5.35 -2.12
N ALA A 47 -8.02 5.02 -0.95
CA ALA A 47 -7.41 5.28 0.35
C ALA A 47 -6.07 4.55 0.54
N VAL A 48 -5.74 3.57 -0.31
CA VAL A 48 -4.41 2.95 -0.39
C VAL A 48 -3.28 3.99 -0.60
N TYR A 49 -3.61 5.17 -1.12
CA TYR A 49 -2.68 6.30 -1.20
C TYR A 49 -2.16 6.75 0.17
N CYS A 50 -2.99 6.68 1.21
CA CYS A 50 -2.66 7.08 2.58
C CYS A 50 -1.91 5.94 3.31
N THR A 51 -0.61 5.84 3.06
CA THR A 51 0.28 4.83 3.66
C THR A 51 1.00 5.34 4.91
N SER A 52 1.80 4.48 5.56
CA SER A 52 2.65 4.87 6.69
C SER A 52 3.57 6.06 6.35
N TRP A 53 4.02 6.18 5.10
CA TRP A 53 4.73 7.37 4.62
C TRP A 53 3.92 8.66 4.83
N THR A 54 2.63 8.67 4.52
CA THR A 54 1.81 9.88 4.72
C THR A 54 1.64 10.17 6.20
N PHE A 55 1.55 9.15 7.05
CA PHE A 55 1.46 9.34 8.49
C PHE A 55 2.76 9.94 9.06
N TYR A 56 3.89 9.24 8.89
CA TYR A 56 5.17 9.69 9.46
C TYR A 56 5.73 10.94 8.74
N GLY A 57 5.61 10.98 7.41
CA GLY A 57 6.13 12.07 6.59
C GLY A 57 5.32 13.36 6.70
N ALA A 58 3.98 13.30 6.66
CA ALA A 58 3.17 14.52 6.77
C ALA A 58 3.21 15.08 8.20
N VAL A 59 3.12 14.23 9.23
CA VAL A 59 3.20 14.67 10.63
C VAL A 59 4.60 15.20 10.95
N GLY A 60 5.67 14.52 10.51
CA GLY A 60 7.04 15.00 10.67
C GLY A 60 7.28 16.33 9.95
N SER A 61 6.83 16.44 8.68
CA SER A 61 6.91 17.69 7.93
C SER A 61 6.09 18.81 8.57
N ALA A 62 4.94 18.51 9.18
CA ALA A 62 4.15 19.47 9.92
C ALA A 62 4.85 19.97 11.20
N ALA A 63 5.51 19.07 11.91
CA ALA A 63 6.28 19.41 13.11
C ALA A 63 7.50 20.29 12.78
N ASP A 64 8.24 19.97 11.71
CA ASP A 64 9.49 20.66 11.37
C ASP A 64 9.27 21.92 10.49
N ASN A 65 8.34 21.86 9.56
CA ASN A 65 8.18 22.85 8.47
C ASN A 65 6.74 23.35 8.30
N GLY A 66 5.82 23.03 9.21
CA GLY A 66 4.43 23.52 9.19
C GLY A 66 3.64 23.05 7.97
N TRP A 67 3.24 23.97 7.09
CA TRP A 67 2.25 23.69 6.04
C TRP A 67 2.81 22.99 4.79
N VAL A 68 4.08 22.59 4.80
CA VAL A 68 4.76 21.95 3.66
C VAL A 68 4.16 20.58 3.31
N PHE A 69 3.40 19.96 4.20
CA PHE A 69 2.69 18.70 3.91
C PHE A 69 1.46 18.90 2.99
N LEU A 70 0.89 20.10 2.92
CA LEU A 70 -0.40 20.36 2.27
C LEU A 70 -0.42 19.99 0.76
N PRO A 71 0.63 20.29 -0.03
CA PRO A 71 0.70 19.92 -1.45
C PRO A 71 0.60 18.40 -1.69
N ILE A 72 1.03 17.56 -0.74
CA ILE A 72 0.93 16.09 -0.84
C ILE A 72 -0.54 15.64 -0.90
N TYR A 73 -1.44 16.36 -0.24
CA TYR A 73 -2.88 16.06 -0.27
C TYR A 73 -3.60 16.79 -1.40
N LEU A 74 -3.26 18.07 -1.62
CA LEU A 74 -3.91 18.89 -2.64
C LEU A 74 -3.58 18.42 -4.06
N GLY A 75 -2.35 17.98 -4.33
CA GLY A 75 -1.93 17.53 -5.67
C GLY A 75 -2.82 16.41 -6.23
N PRO A 76 -2.97 15.27 -5.54
CA PRO A 76 -3.88 14.20 -5.95
C PRO A 76 -5.33 14.65 -6.07
N MET A 77 -5.82 15.51 -5.16
CA MET A 77 -7.18 16.05 -5.25
C MET A 77 -7.39 16.85 -6.54
N LEU A 78 -6.43 17.73 -6.89
CA LEU A 78 -6.48 18.50 -8.12
C LEU A 78 -6.39 17.60 -9.36
N VAL A 79 -5.52 16.58 -9.35
CA VAL A 79 -5.41 15.62 -10.45
C VAL A 79 -6.71 14.83 -10.65
N ILE A 80 -7.39 14.44 -9.57
CA ILE A 80 -8.67 13.74 -9.67
C ILE A 80 -9.78 14.69 -10.17
N LEU A 81 -9.82 15.93 -9.65
CA LEU A 81 -10.85 16.91 -10.00
C LEU A 81 -10.72 17.41 -11.45
N PHE A 82 -9.51 17.82 -11.86
CA PHE A 82 -9.27 18.43 -13.17
C PHE A 82 -8.74 17.43 -14.20
N GLY A 83 -8.04 16.38 -13.77
CA GLY A 83 -7.45 15.35 -14.63
C GLY A 83 -8.36 14.17 -14.93
N TRP A 84 -9.61 14.15 -14.43
CA TRP A 84 -10.60 13.11 -14.73
C TRP A 84 -10.73 12.71 -16.22
N PRO A 85 -10.77 13.63 -17.21
CA PRO A 85 -10.85 13.25 -18.63
C PRO A 85 -9.60 12.48 -19.10
N VAL A 86 -8.44 12.72 -18.51
CA VAL A 86 -7.21 11.98 -18.82
C VAL A 86 -7.25 10.59 -18.18
N ILE A 87 -7.62 10.52 -16.90
CA ILE A 87 -7.72 9.25 -16.15
C ILE A 87 -8.73 8.31 -16.83
N SER A 88 -9.90 8.82 -17.19
CA SER A 88 -10.95 8.04 -17.88
C SER A 88 -10.48 7.50 -19.24
N ARG A 89 -9.71 8.29 -20.01
CA ARG A 89 -9.08 7.82 -21.27
C ARG A 89 -8.07 6.71 -21.02
N ILE A 90 -7.20 6.85 -20.01
CA ILE A 90 -6.23 5.81 -19.64
C ILE A 90 -6.96 4.51 -19.31
N VAL A 91 -7.96 4.56 -18.43
CA VAL A 91 -8.75 3.38 -18.04
C VAL A 91 -9.47 2.74 -19.24
N ALA A 92 -10.02 3.56 -20.14
CA ALA A 92 -10.70 3.05 -21.33
C ALA A 92 -9.73 2.33 -22.27
N VAL A 93 -8.53 2.88 -22.50
CA VAL A 93 -7.50 2.24 -23.33
C VAL A 93 -7.01 0.94 -22.69
N SER A 94 -6.70 0.95 -21.39
CA SER A 94 -6.25 -0.25 -20.67
C SER A 94 -7.28 -1.37 -20.76
N LYS A 95 -8.58 -1.07 -20.61
CA LYS A 95 -9.65 -2.06 -20.74
C LYS A 95 -9.82 -2.59 -22.16
N ARG A 96 -9.76 -1.72 -23.18
CA ARG A 96 -9.90 -2.13 -24.60
C ARG A 96 -8.77 -3.05 -25.06
N GLN A 97 -7.57 -2.88 -24.50
CA GLN A 97 -6.38 -3.62 -24.89
C GLN A 97 -5.98 -4.70 -23.86
N ASN A 98 -6.81 -4.95 -22.83
CA ASN A 98 -6.54 -5.89 -21.74
C ASN A 98 -5.17 -5.69 -21.07
N LEU A 99 -4.77 -4.43 -20.88
CA LEU A 99 -3.50 -4.07 -20.25
C LEU A 99 -3.67 -4.11 -18.73
N THR A 100 -2.81 -4.86 -18.06
CA THR A 100 -2.88 -5.09 -16.60
C THR A 100 -1.77 -4.39 -15.82
N SER A 101 -0.74 -3.87 -16.51
CA SER A 101 0.38 -3.16 -15.90
C SER A 101 0.66 -1.80 -16.58
N ILE A 102 1.37 -0.92 -15.88
CA ILE A 102 1.85 0.36 -16.43
C ILE A 102 2.87 0.11 -17.55
N ALA A 103 3.68 -0.94 -17.44
CA ALA A 103 4.62 -1.34 -18.48
C ALA A 103 3.92 -1.72 -19.79
N ASP A 104 2.86 -2.52 -19.70
CA ASP A 104 2.04 -2.90 -20.86
C ASP A 104 1.32 -1.69 -21.44
N PHE A 105 0.82 -0.79 -20.59
CA PHE A 105 0.20 0.47 -21.01
C PHE A 105 1.14 1.32 -21.85
N ILE A 106 2.38 1.50 -21.38
CA ILE A 106 3.38 2.29 -22.09
C ILE A 106 3.82 1.55 -23.37
N ALA A 107 4.11 0.26 -23.31
CA ALA A 107 4.53 -0.51 -24.48
C ALA A 107 3.47 -0.54 -25.58
N ALA A 108 2.19 -0.67 -25.22
CA ALA A 108 1.09 -0.68 -26.18
C ALA A 108 0.95 0.65 -26.95
N ARG A 109 1.37 1.77 -26.36
CA ARG A 109 1.42 3.08 -27.04
C ARG A 109 2.50 3.13 -28.13
N TYR A 110 3.57 2.35 -28.00
CA TYR A 110 4.71 2.32 -28.93
C TYR A 110 4.75 1.03 -29.76
N GLY A 111 3.59 0.51 -30.16
CA GLY A 111 3.51 -0.66 -31.05
C GLY A 111 3.83 -2.00 -30.37
N LYS A 112 3.58 -2.12 -29.05
CA LYS A 112 3.87 -3.32 -28.23
C LYS A 112 5.35 -3.68 -28.18
N ALA A 113 6.23 -2.67 -28.19
CA ALA A 113 7.67 -2.88 -28.06
C ALA A 113 8.01 -3.56 -26.72
N GLN A 114 8.44 -4.83 -26.78
CA GLN A 114 8.78 -5.62 -25.58
C GLN A 114 9.98 -5.02 -24.83
N SER A 115 10.96 -4.46 -25.53
CA SER A 115 12.10 -3.78 -24.92
C SER A 115 11.69 -2.62 -24.02
N LEU A 116 10.67 -1.85 -24.44
CA LEU A 116 10.13 -0.75 -23.66
C LEU A 116 9.38 -1.26 -22.42
N ALA A 117 8.60 -2.34 -22.55
CA ALA A 117 7.93 -2.96 -21.41
C ALA A 117 8.94 -3.42 -20.34
N VAL A 118 10.04 -4.06 -20.77
CA VAL A 118 11.11 -4.51 -19.88
C VAL A 118 11.77 -3.32 -19.18
N LEU A 119 12.09 -2.25 -19.91
CA LEU A 119 12.69 -1.06 -19.33
C LEU A 119 11.78 -0.42 -18.26
N VAL A 120 10.50 -0.23 -18.57
CA VAL A 120 9.53 0.34 -17.62
C VAL A 120 9.39 -0.55 -16.39
N THR A 121 9.33 -1.87 -16.59
CA THR A 121 9.25 -2.83 -15.48
C THR A 121 10.48 -2.78 -14.58
N LEU A 122 11.68 -2.68 -15.16
CA LEU A 122 12.92 -2.52 -14.39
C LEU A 122 12.92 -1.23 -13.58
N ILE A 123 12.58 -0.10 -14.20
CA ILE A 123 12.50 1.20 -13.50
C ILE A 123 11.47 1.14 -12.37
N ALA A 124 10.28 0.60 -12.63
CA ALA A 124 9.23 0.46 -11.63
C ALA A 124 9.66 -0.45 -10.46
N THR A 125 10.37 -1.54 -10.76
CA THR A 125 10.89 -2.47 -9.74
C THR A 125 11.98 -1.81 -8.90
N ILE A 126 12.96 -1.17 -9.53
CA ILE A 126 14.06 -0.46 -8.86
C ILE A 126 13.51 0.65 -7.96
N GLY A 127 12.42 1.34 -8.35
CA GLY A 127 11.77 2.34 -7.50
C GLY A 127 10.91 1.74 -6.37
N SER A 128 10.20 0.64 -6.64
CA SER A 128 9.25 0.06 -5.67
C SER A 128 9.94 -0.69 -4.54
N VAL A 129 11.03 -1.41 -4.82
CA VAL A 129 11.79 -2.18 -3.81
C VAL A 129 12.28 -1.31 -2.63
N PRO A 130 13.01 -0.20 -2.84
CA PRO A 130 13.47 0.65 -1.74
C PRO A 130 12.30 1.35 -1.04
N TYR A 131 11.24 1.69 -1.78
CA TYR A 131 10.03 2.26 -1.16
C TYR A 131 9.38 1.28 -0.18
N ILE A 132 9.22 0.01 -0.57
CA ILE A 132 8.70 -1.05 0.32
C ILE A 132 9.64 -1.22 1.53
N ALA A 133 10.95 -1.19 1.33
CA ALA A 133 11.92 -1.26 2.43
C ALA A 133 11.78 -0.09 3.43
N LEU A 134 11.57 1.14 2.94
CA LEU A 134 11.32 2.30 3.79
C LEU A 134 10.01 2.17 4.57
N GLN A 135 8.96 1.65 3.94
CA GLN A 135 7.68 1.39 4.61
C GLN A 135 7.82 0.33 5.70
N PHE A 136 8.58 -0.73 5.44
CA PHE A 136 8.90 -1.75 6.45
C PHE A 136 9.67 -1.16 7.64
N LYS A 137 10.69 -0.33 7.38
CA LYS A 137 11.45 0.37 8.42
C LYS A 137 10.56 1.25 9.29
N ALA A 138 9.60 1.95 8.69
CA ALA A 138 8.64 2.79 9.42
C ALA A 138 7.74 1.97 10.37
N VAL A 139 7.35 0.76 9.98
CA VAL A 139 6.58 -0.16 10.85
C VAL A 139 7.42 -0.61 12.04
N VAL A 140 8.66 -1.04 11.80
CA VAL A 140 9.59 -1.47 12.87
C VAL A 140 9.86 -0.34 13.86
N ALA A 141 10.10 0.88 13.37
CA ALA A 141 10.30 2.06 14.21
C ALA A 141 9.06 2.43 15.02
N GLY A 142 7.87 2.36 14.42
CA GLY A 142 6.62 2.56 15.14
C GLY A 142 6.43 1.56 16.28
N PHE A 143 6.77 0.28 16.03
CA PHE A 143 6.69 -0.75 17.05
C PHE A 143 7.65 -0.45 18.20
N SER A 144 8.93 -0.18 17.93
CA SER A 144 9.93 0.03 18.97
C SER A 144 9.58 1.19 19.91
N VAL A 145 9.01 2.28 19.37
CA VAL A 145 8.52 3.43 20.14
C VAL A 145 7.35 3.06 21.05
N VAL A 146 6.36 2.31 20.55
CA VAL A 146 5.14 2.00 21.32
C VAL A 146 5.36 0.91 22.37
N SER A 147 6.23 -0.07 22.08
CA SER A 147 6.51 -1.18 23.00
C SER A 147 7.65 -0.89 23.99
N ASN A 148 8.37 0.23 23.82
CA ASN A 148 9.61 0.56 24.52
C ASN A 148 10.55 -0.64 24.66
N TYR A 149 10.79 -1.28 23.51
CA TYR A 149 11.58 -2.50 23.42
C TYR A 149 13.01 -2.30 23.95
N GLU A 150 13.57 -1.11 23.74
CA GLU A 150 14.92 -0.75 24.20
C GLU A 150 15.08 -0.73 25.72
N THR A 151 14.04 -0.44 26.51
CA THR A 151 14.15 -0.39 27.99
C THR A 151 13.51 -1.57 28.72
N THR A 152 12.62 -2.34 28.09
CA THR A 152 11.76 -3.32 28.81
C THR A 152 12.03 -4.79 28.51
N GLY A 153 12.93 -5.17 27.60
CA GLY A 153 13.21 -6.60 27.43
C GLY A 153 14.19 -7.03 26.34
N GLY A 154 15.33 -7.55 26.80
CA GLY A 154 16.02 -8.70 26.18
C GLY A 154 17.13 -8.36 25.20
N ALA A 155 18.36 -8.32 25.70
CA ALA A 155 19.62 -8.16 24.95
C ALA A 155 19.95 -9.29 23.94
N GLY A 156 18.96 -9.83 23.20
CA GLY A 156 19.18 -11.02 22.37
C GLY A 156 18.37 -11.18 21.08
N TYR A 157 17.28 -10.43 20.86
CA TYR A 157 16.48 -10.60 19.63
C TYR A 157 16.32 -9.29 18.87
N ASP A 158 16.61 -9.32 17.57
CA ASP A 158 16.37 -8.21 16.67
C ASP A 158 14.87 -8.11 16.38
N THR A 159 14.27 -7.07 16.94
CA THR A 159 12.88 -6.65 16.74
C THR A 159 12.50 -6.62 15.27
N ALA A 160 13.39 -6.10 14.42
CA ALA A 160 13.18 -6.00 12.99
C ALA A 160 13.06 -7.39 12.36
N LEU A 161 13.86 -8.34 12.82
CA LEU A 161 13.85 -9.72 12.32
C LEU A 161 12.55 -10.44 12.70
N VAL A 162 12.04 -10.23 13.91
CA VAL A 162 10.75 -10.82 14.34
C VAL A 162 9.59 -10.26 13.52
N VAL A 163 9.53 -8.93 13.33
CA VAL A 163 8.48 -8.29 12.51
C VAL A 163 8.61 -8.69 11.04
N ALA A 164 9.84 -8.73 10.50
CA ALA A 164 10.12 -9.19 9.15
C ALA A 164 9.61 -10.61 8.93
N THR A 165 9.95 -11.52 9.85
CA THR A 165 9.55 -12.93 9.77
C THR A 165 8.03 -13.07 9.85
N ALA A 166 7.38 -12.35 10.77
CA ALA A 166 5.92 -12.36 10.90
C ALA A 166 5.23 -11.83 9.63
N LEU A 167 5.70 -10.71 9.07
CA LEU A 167 5.18 -10.16 7.82
C LEU A 167 5.46 -11.06 6.61
N ALA A 168 6.63 -11.72 6.57
CA ALA A 168 6.97 -12.68 5.53
C ALA A 168 6.07 -13.91 5.60
N VAL A 169 5.87 -14.50 6.78
CA VAL A 169 4.94 -15.62 7.00
C VAL A 169 3.52 -15.20 6.60
N PHE A 170 3.08 -14.01 7.01
CA PHE A 170 1.78 -13.47 6.59
C PHE A 170 1.68 -13.35 5.07
N ALA A 171 2.68 -12.74 4.41
CA ALA A 171 2.69 -12.59 2.95
C ALA A 171 2.71 -13.95 2.23
N ILE A 172 3.39 -14.97 2.75
CA ILE A 172 3.40 -16.32 2.17
C ILE A 172 2.04 -17.00 2.33
N LEU A 173 1.50 -17.01 3.55
CA LEU A 173 0.23 -17.68 3.87
C LEU A 173 -0.95 -17.09 3.09
N PHE A 174 -0.94 -15.79 2.87
CA PHE A 174 -2.09 -15.06 2.33
C PHE A 174 -1.88 -14.48 0.94
N GLY A 175 -0.65 -14.20 0.51
CA GLY A 175 -0.35 -13.63 -0.81
C GLY A 175 -0.22 -14.64 -1.95
N THR A 176 -0.12 -15.94 -1.65
CA THR A 176 0.05 -17.00 -2.66
C THR A 176 -1.26 -17.61 -3.16
N ARG A 177 -2.42 -17.14 -2.66
CA ARG A 177 -3.73 -17.64 -3.09
C ARG A 177 -4.26 -16.82 -4.27
N LYS A 178 -4.32 -17.46 -5.45
CA LYS A 178 -5.24 -17.11 -6.54
C LYS A 178 -6.64 -17.63 -6.24
#